data_AF-A0A239LXZ9-F1
#
_entry.id   AF-A0A239LXZ9-F1
#
_cell.length_a   1.000
_cell.length_b   1.000
_cell.length_c   1.000
_cell.angle_alpha   90.00
_cell.angle_beta   90.00
_cell.angle_gamma   90.00
#
_symmetry.space_group_name_H-M   'P 1'
#
loop_
_entity.id
_entity.type
_entity.pdbx_description
1 polymer ?
#
loop_
_entity_poly.entity_id
_entity_poly.type
_entity_poly.pdbx_seq_one_letter_code
_entity_poly.pdbx_strand_id
1 'polypeptide(L)'
;MCTYQTVKVELDGAAKGATGWFTLTDGAVYVDHPYHACHEHTVNIDFTNPGAGPSARVAVELTEEAALALVAAIQEALAAAPPGLASGRGSTAA
;
A
#
# COMPACT_ATOMS: atom_id res chain seq x y z
N MET A 1 -8.06 20.15 5.30
CA MET A 1 -7.26 20.89 4.29
C MET A 1 -6.52 19.87 3.44
N CYS A 2 -6.86 19.76 2.16
CA CYS A 2 -6.17 18.87 1.23
C CYS A 2 -4.72 19.34 1.04
N THR A 3 -3.78 18.41 1.04
CA THR A 3 -2.36 18.75 0.83
C THR A 3 -2.03 18.99 -0.65
N TYR A 4 -2.91 18.54 -1.57
CA TYR A 4 -2.69 18.49 -3.03
C TYR A 4 -1.36 17.82 -3.43
N GLN A 5 -0.81 17.01 -2.54
CA GLN A 5 0.45 16.31 -2.74
C GLN A 5 0.19 14.81 -2.75
N THR A 6 0.60 14.18 -3.83
CA THR A 6 0.60 12.72 -3.97
C THR A 6 2.04 12.23 -3.99
N VAL A 7 2.41 11.43 -3.00
CA VAL A 7 3.71 10.74 -2.97
C VAL A 7 3.54 9.40 -3.69
N LYS A 8 4.29 9.18 -4.77
CA LYS A 8 4.26 7.93 -5.53
C LYS A 8 5.46 7.05 -5.18
N VAL A 9 5.28 5.74 -5.26
CA VAL A 9 6.32 4.75 -5.02
C VAL A 9 6.16 3.58 -6.00
N GLU A 10 7.26 3.10 -6.57
CA GLU A 10 7.29 1.84 -7.31
C GLU A 10 7.35 0.66 -6.34
N LEU A 11 6.56 -0.37 -6.58
CA LEU A 11 6.42 -1.53 -5.71
C LEU A 11 6.65 -2.82 -6.51
N ASP A 12 7.17 -3.85 -5.84
CA ASP A 12 7.25 -5.21 -6.38
C ASP A 12 6.55 -6.15 -5.40
N GLY A 13 5.44 -6.73 -5.83
CA GLY A 13 4.69 -7.67 -4.99
C GLY A 13 3.36 -8.09 -5.61
N ALA A 14 2.43 -8.49 -4.73
CA ALA A 14 1.07 -8.83 -5.11
C ALA A 14 0.07 -8.21 -4.13
N ALA A 15 -1.08 -7.80 -4.64
CA ALA A 15 -2.19 -7.26 -3.84
C ALA A 15 -3.47 -8.04 -4.16
N LYS A 16 -4.39 -8.09 -3.20
CA LYS A 16 -5.67 -8.78 -3.34
C LYS A 16 -6.80 -7.76 -3.49
N GLY A 17 -7.27 -7.57 -4.72
CA GLY A 17 -8.43 -6.73 -5.04
C GLY A 17 -9.73 -7.54 -5.02
N ALA A 18 -10.84 -6.88 -5.39
CA ALA A 18 -12.18 -7.48 -5.40
C ALA A 18 -12.30 -8.72 -6.31
N THR A 19 -11.49 -8.79 -7.37
CA THR A 19 -11.48 -9.89 -8.36
C THR A 19 -10.40 -10.93 -8.10
N GLY A 20 -9.61 -10.80 -7.04
CA GLY A 20 -8.53 -11.73 -6.70
C GLY A 20 -7.16 -11.05 -6.58
N TRP A 21 -6.12 -11.88 -6.60
CA TRP A 21 -4.73 -11.42 -6.55
C TRP A 21 -4.29 -10.85 -7.90
N PHE A 22 -3.52 -9.76 -7.86
CA PHE A 22 -2.87 -9.17 -9.02
C PHE A 22 -1.44 -8.74 -8.67
N THR A 23 -0.56 -8.69 -9.66
CA THR A 23 0.79 -8.14 -9.50
C THR A 23 0.69 -6.67 -9.14
N LEU A 24 1.30 -6.26 -8.03
CA LEU A 24 1.37 -4.88 -7.58
C LEU A 24 2.62 -4.22 -8.16
N THR A 25 2.47 -3.05 -8.77
CA THR A 25 3.58 -2.31 -9.41
C THR A 25 3.73 -0.89 -8.86
N ASP A 26 2.65 -0.29 -8.36
CA ASP A 26 2.62 1.13 -8.00
C ASP A 26 1.90 1.35 -6.68
N GLY A 27 2.38 2.34 -5.92
CA GLY A 27 1.73 2.87 -4.72
C GLY A 27 1.59 4.40 -4.79
N ALA A 28 0.54 4.93 -4.19
CA ALA A 28 0.36 6.36 -3.97
C ALA A 28 -0.13 6.64 -2.55
N VAL A 29 0.40 7.69 -1.91
CA VAL A 29 0.02 8.13 -0.56
C VAL A 29 -0.29 9.63 -0.58
N TYR A 30 -1.41 10.02 0.00
CA TYR A 30 -1.86 11.42 0.03
C TYR A 30 -2.84 11.69 1.17
N VAL A 31 -2.95 12.96 1.59
CA VAL A 31 -3.96 13.41 2.58
C VAL A 31 -5.04 14.22 1.87
N ASP A 32 -6.25 13.67 1.82
CA ASP A 32 -7.42 14.24 1.15
C ASP A 32 -8.71 13.64 1.73
N HIS A 33 -9.86 14.04 1.19
CA HIS A 33 -11.17 13.54 1.56
C HIS A 33 -11.29 12.04 1.22
N PRO A 34 -11.72 11.20 2.18
CA PRO A 34 -12.00 9.81 1.91
C PRO A 34 -13.22 9.65 1.00
N TYR A 35 -13.30 8.52 0.32
CA TYR A 35 -14.50 8.08 -0.36
C TYR A 35 -15.44 7.31 0.57
N HIS A 36 -14.92 6.48 1.48
CA HIS A 36 -15.73 5.57 2.30
C HIS A 36 -15.71 5.88 3.81
N ALA A 37 -14.57 6.27 4.36
CA ALA A 37 -14.41 6.55 5.77
C ALA A 37 -15.21 7.80 6.19
N CYS A 38 -15.80 7.77 7.39
CA CYS A 38 -16.59 8.87 7.93
C CYS A 38 -15.72 9.96 8.61
N HIS A 39 -14.67 10.41 7.94
CA HIS A 39 -13.78 11.49 8.40
C HIS A 39 -13.74 12.61 7.35
N GLU A 40 -13.44 13.84 7.77
CA GLU A 40 -13.30 14.95 6.82
C GLU A 40 -12.11 14.74 5.88
N HIS A 41 -10.98 14.27 6.43
CA HIS A 41 -9.78 13.92 5.68
C HIS A 41 -9.17 12.63 6.25
N THR A 42 -8.48 11.89 5.40
CA THR A 42 -7.75 10.66 5.73
C THR A 42 -6.37 10.67 5.08
N VAL A 43 -5.47 9.84 5.61
CA VAL A 43 -4.33 9.35 4.85
C VAL A 43 -4.86 8.25 3.94
N ASN A 44 -4.80 8.48 2.63
CA ASN A 44 -5.22 7.55 1.61
C ASN A 44 -3.99 6.86 1.03
N ILE A 45 -4.07 5.54 0.88
CA ILE A 45 -3.03 4.70 0.28
C ILE A 45 -3.68 3.89 -0.83
N ASP A 46 -3.21 4.08 -2.06
CA ASP A 46 -3.62 3.33 -3.23
C ASP A 46 -2.50 2.39 -3.66
N PHE A 47 -2.80 1.10 -3.76
CA PHE A 47 -1.96 0.07 -4.38
C PHE A 47 -2.54 -0.28 -5.73
N THR A 48 -1.77 -0.19 -6.82
CA THR A 48 -2.31 -0.32 -8.18
C THR A 48 -1.40 -1.09 -9.14
N ASN A 49 -2.00 -1.56 -10.23
CA ASN A 49 -1.29 -1.95 -11.45
C ASN A 49 -2.02 -1.39 -12.67
N PRO A 50 -1.61 -0.20 -13.16
CA PRO A 50 -2.25 0.45 -14.30
C PRO A 50 -2.23 -0.41 -15.58
N GLY A 51 -1.20 -1.25 -15.76
CA GLY A 51 -1.08 -2.16 -16.90
C GLY A 51 -2.09 -3.31 -16.90
N ALA A 52 -2.60 -3.68 -15.73
CA ALA A 52 -3.66 -4.70 -15.57
C ALA A 52 -5.09 -4.11 -15.61
N GLY A 53 -5.21 -2.80 -15.90
CA GLY A 53 -6.49 -2.10 -16.02
C GLY A 53 -6.98 -1.46 -14.72
N PRO A 54 -8.07 -0.68 -14.76
CA PRO A 54 -8.50 0.19 -13.66
C PRO A 54 -8.95 -0.55 -12.40
N SER A 55 -9.33 -1.83 -12.52
CA SER A 55 -9.79 -2.65 -11.41
C SER A 55 -8.65 -3.29 -10.61
N ALA A 56 -7.42 -3.25 -11.11
CA ALA A 56 -6.24 -3.78 -10.42
C ALA A 56 -5.76 -2.77 -9.37
N ARG A 57 -6.57 -2.58 -8.31
CA ARG A 57 -6.28 -1.65 -7.23
C ARG A 57 -6.83 -2.08 -5.87
N VAL A 58 -6.18 -1.62 -4.82
CA VAL A 58 -6.64 -1.67 -3.42
C VAL A 58 -6.48 -0.27 -2.84
N ALA A 59 -7.58 0.32 -2.38
CA ALA A 59 -7.58 1.62 -1.71
C ALA A 59 -7.73 1.41 -0.20
N VAL A 60 -6.98 2.19 0.59
CA VAL A 60 -7.01 2.19 2.05
C VAL A 60 -7.15 3.63 2.53
N GLU A 61 -8.05 3.86 3.48
CA GLU A 61 -8.32 5.18 4.05
C GLU A 61 -8.14 5.10 5.57
N LEU A 62 -7.17 5.83 6.11
CA LEU A 62 -6.76 5.76 7.51
C LEU A 62 -6.83 7.13 8.19
N THR A 63 -7.03 7.15 9.50
CA THR A 63 -6.69 8.35 10.28
C THR A 63 -5.18 8.55 10.32
N GLU A 64 -4.73 9.75 10.70
CA GLU A 64 -3.30 10.06 10.84
C GLU A 64 -2.62 9.10 11.83
N GLU A 65 -3.24 8.86 12.98
CA GLU A 65 -2.69 8.00 14.04
C GLU A 65 -2.57 6.55 13.57
N ALA A 66 -3.58 6.05 12.85
CA ALA A 66 -3.56 4.69 12.31
C ALA A 66 -2.50 4.53 11.21
N ALA A 67 -2.31 5.55 10.36
CA ALA A 67 -1.28 5.54 9.35
C ALA A 67 0.13 5.55 9.96
N LEU A 68 0.38 6.39 10.98
CA LEU A 68 1.64 6.41 11.72
C LEU A 68 1.90 5.08 12.46
N ALA A 69 0.87 4.49 13.07
CA ALA A 69 0.96 3.18 13.69
C ALA A 69 1.28 2.07 12.68
N LEU A 70 0.70 2.12 11.47
CA LEU A 70 1.03 1.18 10.39
C LEU A 70 2.50 1.30 9.97
N VAL A 71 3.04 2.53 9.82
CA VAL A 71 4.46 2.75 9.52
C VAL A 71 5.35 2.12 10.60
N ALA A 72 5.03 2.35 11.88
CA ALA A 72 5.78 1.77 12.99
C ALA A 72 5.74 0.23 12.97
N ALA A 73 4.56 -0.36 12.74
CA ALA A 73 4.39 -1.81 12.64
C ALA A 73 5.19 -2.42 11.45
N ILE A 74 5.23 -1.75 10.30
CA ILE A 74 6.05 -2.16 9.15
C ILE A 74 7.53 -2.16 9.53
N GLN A 75 8.01 -1.09 10.17
CA GLN A 75 9.41 -0.98 10.60
C GLN A 75 9.78 -2.07 11.60
N GLU A 76 8.92 -2.33 12.59
CA GLU A 76 9.12 -3.39 13.59
C GLU A 76 9.19 -4.78 12.93
N ALA A 77 8.25 -5.10 12.03
CA ALA A 77 8.23 -6.37 11.32
C ALA A 77 9.50 -6.60 10.47
N LEU A 78 9.99 -5.55 9.79
CA LEU A 78 11.24 -5.61 9.02
C LEU A 78 12.47 -5.78 9.93
N ALA A 79 12.51 -5.12 11.08
CA ALA A 79 13.60 -5.24 12.05
C ALA A 79 13.65 -6.62 12.73
N ALA A 80 12.50 -7.29 12.87
CA ALA A 80 12.41 -8.63 13.44
C ALA A 80 12.85 -9.75 12.47
N ALA A 81 12.97 -9.45 11.17
CA ALA A 81 13.38 -10.40 10.15
C ALA A 81 14.88 -10.29 9.84
N PRO A 82 15.56 -11.40 9.47
CA PRO A 82 16.89 -11.33 8.89
C PRO A 82 16.93 -10.42 7.65
N PRO A 83 18.00 -9.62 7.45
CA PRO A 83 18.13 -8.78 6.27
C PRO A 83 17.95 -9.57 4.97
N GLY A 84 17.12 -9.05 4.06
CA GLY A 84 16.85 -9.65 2.76
C GLY A 84 15.85 -10.81 2.77
N LEU A 85 15.32 -11.24 3.91
CA LEU A 85 14.31 -12.31 3.94
C LEU A 85 13.05 -11.93 3.12
N ALA A 86 12.57 -10.69 3.28
CA ALA A 86 11.37 -10.19 2.61
C ALA A 86 11.57 -9.83 1.13
N SER A 87 12.79 -9.96 0.59
CA SER A 87 13.11 -9.78 -0.83
C SER A 87 13.77 -11.02 -1.44
N GLY A 88 13.97 -12.07 -0.65
CA GLY A 88 14.54 -13.32 -1.10
C GLY A 88 13.60 -14.00 -2.09
N ARG A 89 14.09 -14.28 -3.30
CA ARG A 89 13.35 -15.16 -4.21
C ARG A 89 13.32 -16.54 -3.56
N GLY A 90 12.13 -17.11 -3.38
CA GLY A 90 12.00 -18.50 -2.94
C GLY A 90 12.83 -19.40 -3.85
N SER A 91 13.62 -20.29 -3.26
CA SER A 91 14.25 -21.37 -4.02
C SER A 91 13.13 -22.14 -4.71
N THR A 92 12.99 -22.00 -6.02
CA THR A 92 12.20 -22.93 -6.82
C THR A 92 12.85 -24.30 -6.64
N ALA A 93 12.26 -25.15 -5.81
CA ALA A 93 12.52 -26.58 -5.87
C ALA A 93 12.12 -27.02 -7.28
N ALA A 94 13.13 -27.47 -8.04
CA ALA A 94 12.95 -28.08 -9.36
C ALA A 94 12.18 -29.40 -9.25
#